data_AF-A0A329BDU7-F1
#
_entry.id   AF-A0A329BDU7-F1
#
_cell.length_a   1.000
_cell.length_b   1.000
_cell.length_c   1.000
_cell.angle_alpha   90.00
_cell.angle_beta   90.00
_cell.angle_gamma   90.00
#
_symmetry.space_group_name_H-M   'P 1'
#
loop_
_entity.id
_entity.type
_entity.pdbx_description
1 polymer ?
#
loop_
_entity_poly.entity_id
_entity_poly.type
_entity_poly.pdbx_seq_one_letter_code
_entity_poly.pdbx_strand_id
1 'polypeptide(L)'
;MSFRNARKPAAMRLWLFAGCGVLGFSTIALTAISMGQWPTRAGPAAQVAVQAGPQAGTAPAVQFTNRHDPTAASPAAPTSSPHVGVDVLSRLETAGRDRSPIQPEINLTNTLDEALQRALSFPDFGALAGRTDPEGLFEAAAWADACERGALAAQDMTLRCQEPDRHGAHYADDLLKQAADAGQPGAVLTLAARHPEQWMEIPLRSGGMLGDRVFALAALGRSAALVLLSQLCAVPDACVDEQLTRNVLALLQLSIYKTGTSAAADYLTGAEPERREAIERTARLRTALNWPP
;
A
#
# COMPACT_ATOMS: atom_id res chain seq x y z
N MET A 1 72.03 38.60 -1.62
CA MET A 1 71.63 39.39 -2.81
C MET A 1 70.12 39.48 -2.83
N SER A 2 69.60 40.71 -2.90
CA SER A 2 68.18 41.08 -2.93
C SER A 2 67.76 41.33 -4.37
N PHE A 3 66.57 40.86 -4.79
CA PHE A 3 65.65 41.50 -5.74
C PHE A 3 64.26 40.87 -5.50
N ARG A 4 63.32 41.58 -4.86
CA ARG A 4 62.36 42.57 -5.39
C ARG A 4 61.13 41.97 -6.10
N ASN A 5 59.99 42.29 -5.46
CA ASN A 5 58.78 42.90 -6.03
C ASN A 5 57.63 42.04 -6.59
N ALA A 6 56.51 42.21 -5.87
CA ALA A 6 55.21 42.68 -6.36
C ALA A 6 54.31 41.69 -7.12
N ARG A 7 53.16 41.37 -6.49
CA ARG A 7 51.83 41.92 -6.84
C ARG A 7 50.76 41.28 -5.94
N LYS A 8 50.02 42.10 -5.19
CA LYS A 8 48.61 41.83 -4.92
C LYS A 8 47.82 42.65 -5.94
N PRO A 9 46.74 42.10 -6.48
CA PRO A 9 45.45 42.64 -6.08
C PRO A 9 44.44 41.56 -5.71
N ALA A 10 43.59 41.92 -4.75
CA ALA A 10 42.33 41.28 -4.45
C ALA A 10 41.41 41.30 -5.68
N ALA A 11 40.67 40.20 -5.90
CA ALA A 11 39.30 40.16 -6.43
C ALA A 11 38.97 38.75 -6.97
N MET A 12 38.87 37.73 -6.11
CA MET A 12 38.17 36.49 -6.48
C MET A 12 37.77 35.68 -5.24
N ARG A 13 37.06 36.31 -4.30
CA ARG A 13 36.52 35.63 -3.11
C ARG A 13 35.08 36.03 -2.78
N LEU A 14 34.31 36.43 -3.79
CA LEU A 14 32.92 36.88 -3.61
C LEU A 14 31.89 36.19 -4.52
N TRP A 15 32.17 34.96 -5.00
CA TRP A 15 31.24 34.24 -5.89
C TRP A 15 30.99 32.77 -5.51
N LEU A 16 31.47 32.29 -4.37
CA LEU A 16 31.31 30.87 -3.96
C LEU A 16 30.26 30.62 -2.87
N PHE A 17 29.54 31.66 -2.41
CA PHE A 17 28.53 31.51 -1.35
C PHE A 17 27.08 31.68 -1.81
N ALA A 18 26.81 31.95 -3.09
CA ALA A 18 25.44 32.10 -3.61
C ALA A 18 24.91 30.86 -4.37
N GLY A 19 25.74 29.82 -4.59
CA GLY A 19 25.40 28.70 -5.48
C GLY A 19 25.00 27.37 -4.82
N CYS A 20 25.24 27.17 -3.51
CA CYS A 20 24.99 25.88 -2.86
C CYS A 20 23.62 25.75 -2.16
N GLY A 21 22.87 26.84 -1.99
CA GLY A 21 21.59 26.82 -1.25
C GLY A 21 20.37 26.38 -2.06
N VAL A 22 20.43 26.46 -3.39
CA VAL A 22 19.24 26.29 -4.27
C VAL A 22 19.21 24.93 -4.99
N LEU A 23 20.36 24.28 -5.15
CA LEU A 23 20.46 22.96 -5.80
C LEU A 23 20.23 21.78 -4.85
N GLY A 24 20.32 21.98 -3.53
CA GLY A 24 20.10 20.91 -2.53
C GLY A 24 18.63 20.66 -2.18
N PHE A 25 17.75 21.65 -2.31
CA PHE A 25 16.32 21.51 -2.01
C PHE A 25 15.49 21.11 -3.24
N SER A 26 15.93 21.49 -4.44
CA SER A 26 15.23 21.19 -5.68
C SER A 26 15.25 19.69 -6.03
N THR A 27 16.30 18.97 -5.64
CA THR A 27 16.42 17.52 -5.85
C THR A 27 15.59 16.69 -4.87
N ILE A 28 15.39 17.16 -3.64
CA ILE A 28 14.52 16.50 -2.64
C ILE A 28 13.05 16.66 -3.03
N ALA A 29 12.65 17.83 -3.54
CA ALA A 29 11.28 18.03 -4.03
C ALA A 29 10.97 17.17 -5.27
N LEU A 30 11.91 17.01 -6.20
CA LEU A 30 11.67 16.20 -7.41
C LEU A 30 11.71 14.68 -7.17
N THR A 31 12.43 14.20 -6.16
CA THR A 31 12.34 12.77 -5.77
C THR A 31 11.12 12.46 -4.91
N ALA A 32 10.59 13.45 -4.16
CA ALA A 32 9.32 13.30 -3.45
C ALA A 32 8.08 13.40 -4.37
N ILE A 33 8.20 14.00 -5.56
CA ILE A 33 7.11 14.07 -6.55
C ILE A 33 7.07 12.82 -7.44
N SER A 34 8.18 12.09 -7.61
CA SER A 34 8.22 10.85 -8.42
C SER A 34 7.87 9.58 -7.65
N MET A 35 7.80 9.63 -6.31
CA MET A 35 7.15 8.61 -5.50
C MET A 35 5.76 9.11 -5.14
N GLY A 36 4.75 8.55 -5.81
CA GLY A 36 3.33 8.82 -5.70
C GLY A 36 2.88 9.64 -4.49
N GLN A 37 2.27 10.79 -4.79
CA GLN A 37 1.51 11.60 -3.85
C GLN A 37 0.56 10.72 -3.03
N TRP A 38 0.92 10.46 -1.78
CA TRP A 38 0.00 10.02 -0.75
C TRP A 38 -0.13 11.15 0.28
N PRO A 39 -1.34 11.68 0.50
CA PRO A 39 -1.53 12.80 1.40
C PRO A 39 -1.25 12.35 2.84
N THR A 40 -0.30 13.04 3.47
CA THR A 40 -0.10 12.93 4.91
C THR A 40 -1.26 13.63 5.62
N ARG A 41 -1.87 12.88 6.55
CA ARG A 41 -2.67 13.35 7.69
C ARG A 41 -4.13 13.74 7.41
N ALA A 42 -5.01 12.87 7.90
CA ALA A 42 -6.41 13.15 8.20
C ALA A 42 -6.56 14.08 9.42
N GLY A 43 -7.65 14.87 9.38
CA GLY A 43 -8.27 15.51 10.53
C GLY A 43 -9.20 16.66 10.12
N PRO A 44 -10.22 17.02 10.92
CA PRO A 44 -11.25 16.19 11.53
C PRO A 44 -12.63 16.46 10.87
N ALA A 45 -13.60 15.63 11.23
CA ALA A 45 -15.01 15.70 10.83
C ALA A 45 -15.60 17.12 10.72
N ALA A 46 -16.07 17.47 9.51
CA ALA A 46 -17.11 18.46 9.33
C ALA A 46 -18.45 17.73 9.16
N GLN A 47 -19.07 17.38 10.28
CA GLN A 47 -20.51 17.15 10.31
C GLN A 47 -21.22 18.51 10.23
N VAL A 48 -22.00 18.75 9.17
CA VAL A 48 -23.08 19.74 9.20
C VAL A 48 -24.31 19.16 8.51
N ALA A 49 -25.17 18.60 9.37
CA ALA A 49 -26.64 18.66 9.35
C ALA A 49 -27.37 18.63 7.99
N VAL A 50 -27.96 17.48 7.67
CA VAL A 50 -29.20 17.45 6.88
C VAL A 50 -30.35 17.76 7.83
N GLN A 51 -30.95 18.94 7.68
CA GLN A 51 -32.16 19.36 8.38
C GLN A 51 -33.33 18.43 8.07
N ALA A 52 -34.00 17.98 9.14
CA ALA A 52 -35.28 17.29 9.10
C ALA A 52 -36.46 18.30 9.19
N GLY A 53 -37.48 18.10 8.34
CA GLY A 53 -38.86 18.59 8.51
C GLY A 53 -39.20 19.95 7.87
N PRO A 54 -40.44 20.14 7.34
CA PRO A 54 -41.67 19.69 7.99
C PRO A 54 -42.66 18.86 7.13
N GLN A 55 -43.50 18.12 7.86
CA GLN A 55 -44.68 17.36 7.43
C GLN A 55 -45.78 18.21 6.78
N ALA A 56 -46.58 17.60 5.89
CA ALA A 56 -48.06 17.56 5.97
C ALA A 56 -48.66 16.63 4.89
N GLY A 57 -49.59 15.73 5.27
CA GLY A 57 -50.44 15.03 4.29
C GLY A 57 -50.99 13.62 4.62
N THR A 58 -51.65 13.44 5.77
CA THR A 58 -52.92 12.70 5.98
C THR A 58 -53.15 11.25 5.44
N ALA A 59 -53.00 10.26 6.35
CA ALA A 59 -53.88 9.09 6.69
C ALA A 59 -54.16 7.92 5.69
N PRO A 60 -54.65 6.72 6.14
CA PRO A 60 -54.53 6.01 7.44
C PRO A 60 -54.16 4.49 7.37
N ALA A 61 -53.69 3.99 8.51
CA ALA A 61 -53.87 2.68 9.18
C ALA A 61 -53.99 1.36 8.38
N VAL A 62 -53.06 0.42 8.65
CA VAL A 62 -53.41 -0.96 9.08
C VAL A 62 -52.42 -1.41 10.15
N GLN A 63 -52.92 -1.53 11.38
CA GLN A 63 -52.28 -2.26 12.47
C GLN A 63 -52.52 -3.75 12.24
N PHE A 64 -51.45 -4.54 12.15
CA PHE A 64 -51.53 -5.98 12.46
C PHE A 64 -50.57 -6.27 13.61
N THR A 65 -51.17 -6.46 14.78
CA THR A 65 -50.57 -7.09 15.94
C THR A 65 -50.38 -8.57 15.63
N ASN A 66 -49.17 -9.10 15.81
CA ASN A 66 -49.00 -10.47 16.28
C ASN A 66 -47.68 -10.58 17.04
N ARG A 67 -47.85 -10.62 18.37
CA ARG A 67 -46.84 -10.88 19.39
C ARG A 67 -46.94 -12.36 19.72
N HIS A 68 -45.98 -13.18 19.31
CA HIS A 68 -45.66 -14.47 19.90
C HIS A 68 -44.12 -14.58 19.93
N ASP A 69 -43.57 -14.34 21.11
CA ASP A 69 -42.24 -14.77 21.56
C ASP A 69 -42.50 -15.93 22.54
N PRO A 70 -41.63 -16.95 22.67
CA PRO A 70 -40.34 -16.68 23.29
C PRO A 70 -39.15 -17.55 22.86
N THR A 71 -37.96 -17.08 23.24
CA THR A 71 -36.73 -17.86 23.50
C THR A 71 -35.98 -18.43 22.29
N ALA A 72 -35.14 -17.60 21.68
CA ALA A 72 -33.80 -18.02 21.29
C ALA A 72 -32.80 -17.20 22.12
N ALA A 73 -32.09 -17.87 23.02
CA ALA A 73 -30.96 -17.29 23.72
C ALA A 73 -29.95 -16.82 22.67
N SER A 74 -29.82 -15.51 22.51
CA SER A 74 -28.72 -14.93 21.75
C SER A 74 -27.43 -15.41 22.41
N PRO A 75 -26.53 -16.12 21.72
CA PRO A 75 -25.23 -16.40 22.28
C PRO A 75 -24.59 -15.04 22.57
N ALA A 76 -24.23 -14.84 23.84
CA ALA A 76 -23.44 -13.69 24.25
C ALA A 76 -22.25 -13.59 23.30
N ALA A 77 -22.05 -12.40 22.71
CA ALA A 77 -20.85 -12.10 21.97
C ALA A 77 -19.65 -12.52 22.83
N PRO A 78 -18.69 -13.28 22.29
CA PRO A 78 -17.52 -13.65 23.07
C PRO A 78 -16.89 -12.35 23.59
N THR A 79 -16.80 -12.26 24.91
CA THR A 79 -16.01 -11.25 25.62
C THR A 79 -14.70 -11.08 24.88
N SER A 80 -14.45 -9.86 24.44
CA SER A 80 -13.24 -9.44 23.72
C SER A 80 -12.01 -10.10 24.33
N SER A 81 -11.47 -11.07 23.60
CA SER A 81 -10.11 -11.54 23.83
C SER A 81 -9.20 -10.29 23.86
N PRO A 82 -8.20 -10.21 24.75
CA PRO A 82 -7.16 -9.21 24.59
C PRO A 82 -6.65 -9.38 23.17
N HIS A 83 -6.81 -8.35 22.34
CA HIS A 83 -6.34 -8.38 20.97
C HIS A 83 -4.81 -8.44 21.07
N VAL A 84 -4.26 -9.65 20.94
CA VAL A 84 -2.82 -9.83 20.83
C VAL A 84 -2.47 -9.31 19.45
N GLY A 85 -1.72 -8.21 19.39
CA GLY A 85 -1.27 -7.62 18.13
C GLY A 85 -0.60 -8.65 17.22
N VAL A 86 -0.46 -8.31 15.94
CA VAL A 86 0.13 -9.21 14.94
C VAL A 86 1.64 -9.32 15.16
N ASP A 87 2.16 -10.54 15.27
CA ASP A 87 3.60 -10.79 15.20
C ASP A 87 4.06 -10.76 13.73
N VAL A 88 4.29 -9.55 13.23
CA VAL A 88 4.69 -9.30 11.84
C VAL A 88 6.01 -9.97 11.50
N LEU A 89 6.99 -9.98 12.41
CA LEU A 89 8.31 -10.56 12.12
C LEU A 89 8.24 -12.08 12.01
N SER A 90 7.46 -12.75 12.85
CA SER A 90 7.22 -14.20 12.76
C SER A 90 6.41 -14.58 11.53
N ARG A 91 5.36 -13.81 11.19
CA ARG A 91 4.58 -14.03 9.96
C ARG A 91 5.42 -13.80 8.71
N LEU A 92 6.28 -12.80 8.69
CA LEU A 92 7.21 -12.56 7.58
C LEU A 92 8.19 -13.73 7.40
N GLU A 93 8.76 -14.22 8.50
CA GLU A 93 9.64 -15.40 8.48
C GLU A 93 8.93 -16.65 7.95
N THR A 94 7.67 -16.85 8.35
CA THR A 94 6.83 -17.95 7.87
C THR A 94 6.52 -17.81 6.39
N ALA A 95 6.13 -16.61 5.95
CA ALA A 95 5.81 -16.32 4.55
C ALA A 95 7.02 -16.49 3.61
N GLY A 96 8.25 -16.31 4.10
CA GLY A 96 9.45 -16.61 3.30
C GLY A 96 9.75 -18.10 3.16
N ARG A 97 9.23 -18.94 4.05
CA ARG A 97 9.33 -20.41 3.95
C ARG A 97 8.19 -20.97 3.10
N ASP A 98 7.01 -20.37 3.21
CA ASP A 98 5.87 -20.70 2.37
C ASP A 98 6.09 -20.20 0.95
N ARG A 99 6.17 -21.14 0.00
CA ARG A 99 6.19 -20.82 -1.43
C ARG A 99 4.80 -20.46 -1.93
N SER A 100 4.16 -19.48 -1.28
CA SER A 100 2.91 -18.90 -1.76
C SER A 100 3.08 -18.50 -3.22
N PRO A 101 2.14 -18.87 -4.11
CA PRO A 101 2.29 -18.63 -5.54
C PRO A 101 2.13 -17.13 -5.82
N ILE A 102 3.23 -16.39 -5.70
CA ILE A 102 3.40 -15.06 -6.27
C ILE A 102 4.14 -15.26 -7.59
N GLN A 103 3.60 -14.68 -8.67
CA GLN A 103 4.21 -14.84 -9.98
C GLN A 103 5.47 -13.98 -10.11
N PRO A 104 6.53 -14.47 -10.79
CA PRO A 104 7.72 -13.68 -11.04
C PRO A 104 7.40 -12.49 -11.96
N GLU A 105 7.87 -11.32 -11.58
CA GLU A 105 7.47 -10.02 -12.17
C GLU A 105 7.99 -9.71 -13.57
N ILE A 106 8.78 -10.59 -14.19
CA ILE A 106 9.56 -10.26 -15.39
C ILE A 106 8.69 -9.73 -16.55
N ASN A 107 7.37 -9.96 -16.53
CA ASN A 107 6.42 -9.40 -17.50
C ASN A 107 5.14 -8.78 -16.89
N LEU A 108 5.08 -8.55 -15.57
CA LEU A 108 3.87 -8.02 -14.91
C LEU A 108 3.91 -6.49 -14.78
N THR A 109 2.75 -5.84 -14.80
CA THR A 109 2.63 -4.43 -14.40
C THR A 109 2.60 -4.29 -12.89
N ASN A 110 3.17 -3.19 -12.39
CA ASN A 110 3.26 -2.95 -10.96
C ASN A 110 2.23 -1.92 -10.46
N THR A 111 1.63 -1.14 -11.36
CA THR A 111 0.65 -0.11 -11.04
C THR A 111 -0.57 -0.19 -11.94
N LEU A 112 -1.70 0.33 -11.46
CA LEU A 112 -2.92 0.43 -12.26
C LEU A 112 -2.73 1.29 -13.52
N ASP A 113 -1.91 2.34 -13.46
CA ASP A 113 -1.68 3.21 -14.62
C ASP A 113 -0.89 2.49 -15.72
N GLU A 114 0.13 1.72 -15.34
CA GLU A 114 0.85 0.86 -16.28
C GLU A 114 -0.09 -0.21 -16.87
N ALA A 115 -0.91 -0.82 -16.03
CA ALA A 115 -1.86 -1.85 -16.44
C ALA A 115 -2.90 -1.28 -17.39
N LEU A 116 -3.42 -0.08 -17.10
CA LEU A 116 -4.34 0.63 -17.98
C LEU A 116 -3.68 0.97 -19.32
N GLN A 117 -2.43 1.45 -19.31
CA GLN A 117 -1.73 1.78 -20.55
C GLN A 117 -1.57 0.54 -21.45
N ARG A 118 -1.28 -0.64 -20.88
CA ARG A 118 -1.26 -1.90 -21.64
C ARG A 118 -2.67 -2.32 -22.04
N ALA A 119 -3.65 -2.20 -21.16
CA ALA A 119 -5.04 -2.55 -21.41
C ALA A 119 -5.59 -1.80 -22.63
N LEU A 120 -5.29 -0.50 -22.77
CA LEU A 120 -5.73 0.32 -23.89
C LEU A 120 -5.12 -0.05 -25.26
N SER A 121 -4.13 -0.96 -25.30
CA SER A 121 -3.66 -1.56 -26.56
C SER A 121 -4.64 -2.59 -27.14
N PHE A 122 -5.60 -3.06 -26.34
CA PHE A 122 -6.66 -3.96 -26.78
C PHE A 122 -7.81 -3.16 -27.44
N PRO A 123 -8.49 -3.75 -28.43
CA PRO A 123 -9.55 -3.08 -29.18
C PRO A 123 -10.79 -2.78 -28.34
N ASP A 124 -11.14 -3.67 -27.41
CA ASP A 124 -12.30 -3.57 -26.54
C ASP A 124 -12.04 -4.25 -25.17
N PHE A 125 -12.96 -4.02 -24.23
CA PHE A 125 -12.89 -4.58 -22.89
C PHE A 125 -13.12 -6.10 -22.89
N GLY A 126 -14.04 -6.61 -23.70
CA GLY A 126 -14.33 -8.04 -23.83
C GLY A 126 -13.09 -8.90 -24.14
N ALA A 127 -12.17 -8.41 -24.98
CA ALA A 127 -10.91 -9.08 -25.28
C ALA A 127 -10.01 -9.25 -24.04
N LEU A 128 -10.07 -8.32 -23.08
CA LEU A 128 -9.38 -8.42 -21.80
C LEU A 128 -10.17 -9.22 -20.77
N ALA A 129 -11.49 -9.02 -20.68
CA ALA A 129 -12.35 -9.72 -19.74
C ALA A 129 -12.36 -11.25 -19.95
N GLY A 130 -12.08 -11.71 -21.17
CA GLY A 130 -11.90 -13.13 -21.48
C GLY A 130 -10.59 -13.74 -20.97
N ARG A 131 -9.63 -12.94 -20.50
CA ARG A 131 -8.35 -13.42 -19.99
C ARG A 131 -8.46 -13.77 -18.51
N THR A 132 -7.93 -14.94 -18.16
CA THR A 132 -7.89 -15.44 -16.77
C THR A 132 -6.48 -15.48 -16.19
N ASP A 133 -5.48 -15.05 -16.96
CA ASP A 133 -4.13 -14.90 -16.45
C ASP A 133 -4.04 -13.68 -15.50
N PRO A 134 -3.12 -13.69 -14.51
CA PRO A 134 -3.07 -12.66 -13.47
C PRO A 134 -2.93 -11.24 -14.03
N GLU A 135 -2.15 -11.09 -15.10
CA GLU A 135 -1.92 -9.79 -15.76
C GLU A 135 -3.16 -9.32 -16.50
N GLY A 136 -3.81 -10.19 -17.29
CA GLY A 136 -5.06 -9.86 -17.98
C GLY A 136 -6.17 -9.43 -17.02
N LEU A 137 -6.27 -10.09 -15.86
CA LEU A 137 -7.20 -9.70 -14.80
C LEU A 137 -6.88 -8.32 -14.21
N PHE A 138 -5.59 -8.00 -14.03
CA PHE A 138 -5.17 -6.70 -13.51
C PHE A 138 -5.33 -5.57 -14.53
N GLU A 139 -5.05 -5.82 -15.82
CA GLU A 139 -5.33 -4.91 -16.94
C GLU A 139 -6.83 -4.64 -17.08
N ALA A 140 -7.67 -5.68 -16.99
CA ALA A 140 -9.12 -5.55 -16.99
C ALA A 140 -9.60 -4.76 -15.76
N ALA A 141 -9.04 -5.02 -14.57
CA ALA A 141 -9.36 -4.26 -13.37
C ALA A 141 -9.02 -2.78 -13.54
N ALA A 142 -7.85 -2.45 -14.11
CA ALA A 142 -7.43 -1.08 -14.35
C ALA A 142 -8.33 -0.35 -15.35
N TRP A 143 -8.77 -1.03 -16.42
CA TRP A 143 -9.73 -0.45 -17.36
C TRP A 143 -11.08 -0.21 -16.69
N ALA A 144 -11.65 -1.20 -16.00
CA ALA A 144 -12.93 -1.07 -15.30
C ALA A 144 -12.88 0.07 -14.28
N ASP A 145 -11.79 0.15 -13.53
CA ASP A 145 -11.56 1.19 -12.54
C ASP A 145 -11.43 2.60 -13.14
N ALA A 146 -10.75 2.73 -14.29
CA ALA A 146 -10.67 4.00 -15.01
C ALA A 146 -12.04 4.47 -15.50
N CYS A 147 -12.90 3.53 -15.91
CA CYS A 147 -14.28 3.82 -16.27
C CYS A 147 -15.12 4.24 -15.06
N GLU A 148 -15.08 3.48 -13.97
CA GLU A 148 -15.79 3.79 -12.72
C GLU A 148 -15.39 5.18 -12.16
N ARG A 149 -14.11 5.55 -12.27
CA ARG A 149 -13.57 6.84 -11.80
C ARG A 149 -13.68 7.99 -12.81
N GLY A 150 -14.15 7.73 -14.03
CA GLY A 150 -14.20 8.74 -15.10
C GLY A 150 -12.82 9.28 -15.49
N ALA A 151 -11.78 8.44 -15.40
CA ALA A 151 -10.37 8.83 -15.58
C ALA A 151 -9.91 8.84 -17.05
N LEU A 152 -10.73 8.36 -17.98
CA LEU A 152 -10.43 8.41 -19.42
C LEU A 152 -10.90 9.74 -20.04
N ALA A 153 -10.33 10.11 -21.19
CA ALA A 153 -10.80 11.24 -21.97
C ALA A 153 -12.28 11.04 -22.36
N ALA A 154 -13.06 12.12 -22.47
CA ALA A 154 -14.51 12.05 -22.71
C ALA A 154 -14.90 11.20 -23.94
N GLN A 155 -14.11 11.27 -25.00
CA GLN A 155 -14.30 10.46 -26.21
C GLN A 155 -14.09 8.96 -25.94
N ASP A 156 -13.08 8.61 -25.14
CA ASP A 156 -12.76 7.24 -24.77
C ASP A 156 -13.78 6.69 -23.77
N MET A 157 -14.28 7.50 -22.84
CA MET A 157 -15.35 7.11 -21.91
C MET A 157 -16.56 6.54 -22.66
N THR A 158 -17.04 7.24 -23.70
CA THR A 158 -18.21 6.78 -24.46
C THR A 158 -17.97 5.52 -25.31
N LEU A 159 -16.73 5.28 -25.73
CA LEU A 159 -16.39 4.15 -26.61
C LEU A 159 -15.97 2.91 -25.81
N ARG A 160 -15.30 3.11 -24.68
CA ARG A 160 -14.56 2.07 -23.94
C ARG A 160 -15.21 1.63 -22.64
N CYS A 161 -16.14 2.41 -22.08
CA CYS A 161 -16.73 2.11 -20.77
C CYS A 161 -18.12 1.48 -20.82
N GLN A 162 -18.72 1.33 -22.01
CA GLN A 162 -20.08 0.79 -22.16
C GLN A 162 -20.26 -0.63 -21.59
N GLU A 163 -19.24 -1.48 -21.71
CA GLU A 163 -19.27 -2.85 -21.21
C GLU A 163 -18.94 -2.92 -19.71
N PRO A 164 -17.84 -2.33 -19.21
CA PRO A 164 -17.58 -2.22 -17.77
C PRO A 164 -18.75 -1.70 -16.95
N ASP A 165 -19.43 -0.63 -17.40
CA ASP A 165 -20.54 0.00 -16.67
C ASP A 165 -21.73 -0.94 -16.46
N ARG A 166 -21.86 -2.01 -17.26
CA ARG A 166 -22.93 -3.02 -17.12
C ARG A 166 -22.68 -4.01 -15.98
N HIS A 167 -21.44 -4.17 -15.55
CA HIS A 167 -21.08 -5.14 -14.51
C HIS A 167 -21.37 -4.64 -13.09
N GLY A 168 -21.73 -3.36 -12.94
CA GLY A 168 -22.15 -2.76 -11.68
C GLY A 168 -21.00 -2.20 -10.86
N ALA A 169 -21.35 -1.61 -9.71
CA ALA A 169 -20.37 -1.06 -8.79
C ALA A 169 -19.49 -2.18 -8.20
N HIS A 170 -18.20 -1.88 -7.99
CA HIS A 170 -17.18 -2.78 -7.42
C HIS A 170 -16.64 -3.86 -8.35
N TYR A 171 -16.98 -3.83 -9.64
CA TYR A 171 -16.47 -4.82 -10.59
C TYR A 171 -14.93 -4.74 -10.72
N ALA A 172 -14.37 -3.54 -10.71
CA ALA A 172 -12.92 -3.35 -10.65
C ALA A 172 -12.26 -4.04 -9.44
N ASP A 173 -12.86 -3.90 -8.25
CA ASP A 173 -12.35 -4.51 -7.01
C ASP A 173 -12.47 -6.05 -7.04
N ASP A 174 -13.52 -6.58 -7.67
CA ASP A 174 -13.67 -8.03 -7.87
C ASP A 174 -12.65 -8.60 -8.86
N LEU A 175 -12.28 -7.85 -9.90
CA LEU A 175 -11.18 -8.21 -10.80
C LEU A 175 -9.82 -8.11 -10.08
N LEU A 176 -9.61 -7.09 -9.24
CA LEU A 176 -8.41 -6.98 -8.40
C LEU A 176 -8.27 -8.16 -7.44
N LYS A 177 -9.35 -8.59 -6.78
CA LYS A 177 -9.32 -9.79 -5.92
C LYS A 177 -8.93 -11.04 -6.71
N GLN A 178 -9.44 -11.19 -7.93
CA GLN A 178 -9.09 -12.32 -8.80
C GLN A 178 -7.63 -12.27 -9.25
N ALA A 179 -7.13 -11.10 -9.65
CA ALA A 179 -5.74 -10.91 -10.02
C ALA A 179 -4.79 -11.16 -8.82
N ALA A 180 -5.14 -10.65 -7.64
CA ALA A 180 -4.38 -10.87 -6.41
C ALA A 180 -4.36 -12.36 -6.02
N ASP A 181 -5.48 -13.06 -6.15
CA ASP A 181 -5.58 -14.50 -5.91
C ASP A 181 -4.74 -15.33 -6.89
N ALA A 182 -4.69 -14.88 -8.15
CA ALA A 182 -3.84 -15.45 -9.20
C ALA A 182 -2.34 -15.09 -9.04
N GLY A 183 -1.98 -14.32 -8.01
CA GLY A 183 -0.60 -14.00 -7.66
C GLY A 183 -0.01 -12.78 -8.37
N GLN A 184 -0.85 -11.86 -8.86
CA GLN A 184 -0.42 -10.59 -9.48
C GLN A 184 0.02 -9.60 -8.37
N PRO A 185 1.31 -9.17 -8.32
CA PRO A 185 1.83 -8.31 -7.24
C PRO A 185 1.19 -6.91 -7.16
N GLY A 186 1.02 -6.24 -8.31
CA GLY A 186 0.38 -4.93 -8.40
C GLY A 186 -1.07 -4.94 -7.90
N ALA A 187 -1.83 -6.01 -8.17
CA ALA A 187 -3.20 -6.18 -7.70
C ALA A 187 -3.26 -6.34 -6.18
N VAL A 188 -2.35 -7.15 -5.60
CA VAL A 188 -2.24 -7.32 -4.14
C VAL A 188 -1.97 -5.97 -3.47
N LEU A 189 -0.98 -5.22 -3.96
CA LEU A 189 -0.61 -3.92 -3.40
C LEU A 189 -1.70 -2.86 -3.59
N THR A 190 -2.32 -2.83 -4.78
CA THR A 190 -3.40 -1.91 -5.09
C THR A 190 -4.61 -2.16 -4.19
N LEU A 191 -5.02 -3.43 -4.05
CA LEU A 191 -6.16 -3.80 -3.22
C LEU A 191 -5.88 -3.50 -1.74
N ALA A 192 -4.66 -3.76 -1.26
CA ALA A 192 -4.28 -3.42 0.10
C ALA A 192 -4.29 -1.91 0.35
N ALA A 193 -3.81 -1.11 -0.60
CA ALA A 193 -3.80 0.35 -0.52
C ALA A 193 -5.22 0.97 -0.54
N ARG A 194 -6.19 0.33 -1.22
CA ARG A 194 -7.60 0.75 -1.23
C ARG A 194 -8.31 0.48 0.09
N HIS A 195 -7.87 -0.54 0.82
CA HIS A 195 -8.53 -1.04 2.03
C HIS A 195 -7.55 -1.07 3.22
N PRO A 196 -6.95 0.08 3.62
CA PRO A 196 -5.86 0.13 4.58
C PRO A 196 -6.21 -0.41 5.97
N GLU A 197 -7.49 -0.39 6.35
CA GLU A 197 -7.97 -0.89 7.65
C GLU A 197 -8.33 -2.38 7.63
N GLN A 198 -8.49 -2.98 6.44
CA GLN A 198 -9.11 -4.31 6.30
C GLN A 198 -8.27 -5.28 5.47
N TRP A 199 -7.20 -4.84 4.81
CA TRP A 199 -6.45 -5.66 3.85
C TRP A 199 -5.89 -6.96 4.45
N MET A 200 -5.68 -7.01 5.76
CA MET A 200 -5.27 -8.23 6.47
C MET A 200 -6.34 -9.32 6.49
N GLU A 201 -7.61 -8.94 6.36
CA GLU A 201 -8.79 -9.80 6.52
C GLU A 201 -9.57 -10.01 5.23
N ILE A 202 -9.17 -9.38 4.12
CA ILE A 202 -9.85 -9.55 2.82
C ILE A 202 -9.62 -10.99 2.34
N PRO A 203 -10.69 -11.81 2.21
CA PRO A 203 -10.56 -13.17 1.72
C PRO A 203 -10.33 -13.18 0.21
N LEU A 204 -9.47 -14.10 -0.23
CA LEU A 204 -9.25 -14.42 -1.64
C LEU A 204 -9.98 -15.71 -2.01
N ARG A 205 -10.33 -15.87 -3.29
CA ARG A 205 -11.18 -16.99 -3.75
C ARG A 205 -10.54 -18.37 -3.53
N SER A 206 -9.22 -18.48 -3.60
CA SER A 206 -8.51 -19.73 -3.33
C SER A 206 -8.49 -20.17 -1.86
N GLY A 207 -9.00 -19.35 -0.93
CA GLY A 207 -9.11 -19.69 0.49
C GLY A 207 -8.00 -19.13 1.41
N GLY A 208 -7.17 -18.21 0.91
CA GLY A 208 -6.21 -17.43 1.72
C GLY A 208 -6.68 -15.99 1.95
N MET A 209 -5.90 -15.22 2.72
CA MET A 209 -6.15 -13.79 2.92
C MET A 209 -5.24 -12.93 2.02
N LEU A 210 -5.70 -11.73 1.67
CA LEU A 210 -4.87 -10.73 1.01
C LEU A 210 -3.63 -10.41 1.86
N GLY A 211 -3.79 -10.41 3.19
CA GLY A 211 -2.68 -10.25 4.13
C GLY A 211 -1.53 -11.21 3.87
N ASP A 212 -1.83 -12.50 3.67
CA ASP A 212 -0.82 -13.53 3.40
C ASP A 212 -0.05 -13.24 2.10
N ARG A 213 -0.72 -12.68 1.09
CA ARG A 213 -0.06 -12.26 -0.16
C ARG A 213 0.86 -11.06 0.04
N VAL A 214 0.47 -10.08 0.86
CA VAL A 214 1.33 -8.95 1.22
C VAL A 214 2.57 -9.44 1.99
N PHE A 215 2.40 -10.36 2.95
CA PHE A 215 3.55 -10.96 3.65
C PHE A 215 4.47 -11.73 2.70
N ALA A 216 3.92 -12.49 1.75
CA ALA A 216 4.71 -13.19 0.73
C ALA A 216 5.49 -12.20 -0.16
N LEU A 217 4.86 -11.11 -0.60
CA LEU A 217 5.54 -10.04 -1.35
C LEU A 217 6.65 -9.38 -0.53
N ALA A 218 6.37 -9.07 0.73
CA ALA A 218 7.36 -8.51 1.64
C ALA A 218 8.54 -9.48 1.79
N ALA A 219 8.30 -10.78 1.97
CA ALA A 219 9.33 -11.82 2.06
C ALA A 219 10.18 -11.95 0.78
N LEU A 220 9.62 -11.62 -0.39
CA LEU A 220 10.34 -11.54 -1.67
C LEU A 220 11.13 -10.23 -1.83
N GLY A 221 11.17 -9.36 -0.83
CA GLY A 221 11.90 -8.09 -0.87
C GLY A 221 11.16 -6.96 -1.58
N ARG A 222 9.82 -7.01 -1.65
CA ARG A 222 9.02 -5.92 -2.22
C ARG A 222 8.93 -4.76 -1.25
N SER A 223 9.58 -3.64 -1.59
CA SER A 223 9.61 -2.44 -0.75
C SER A 223 8.20 -1.94 -0.40
N ALA A 224 7.29 -1.87 -1.38
CA ALA A 224 5.91 -1.44 -1.16
C ALA A 224 5.15 -2.33 -0.15
N ALA A 225 5.37 -3.65 -0.17
CA ALA A 225 4.77 -4.55 0.80
C ALA A 225 5.36 -4.34 2.21
N LEU A 226 6.68 -4.13 2.32
CA LEU A 226 7.29 -3.77 3.60
C LEU A 226 6.75 -2.44 4.14
N VAL A 227 6.45 -1.47 3.28
CA VAL A 227 5.84 -0.19 3.69
C VAL A 227 4.45 -0.43 4.28
N LEU A 228 3.63 -1.29 3.67
CA LEU A 228 2.32 -1.67 4.24
C LEU A 228 2.46 -2.31 5.63
N LEU A 229 3.44 -3.20 5.82
CA LEU A 229 3.73 -3.79 7.14
C LEU A 229 4.18 -2.75 8.15
N SER A 230 5.01 -1.79 7.74
CA SER A 230 5.45 -0.69 8.63
C SER A 230 4.28 0.23 9.01
N GLN A 231 3.34 0.48 8.09
CA GLN A 231 2.13 1.26 8.35
C GLN A 231 1.19 0.52 9.30
N LEU A 232 1.04 -0.80 9.18
CA LEU A 232 0.29 -1.62 10.12
C LEU A 232 0.83 -1.45 11.54
N CYS A 233 2.15 -1.55 11.75
CA CYS A 233 2.77 -1.38 13.06
C CYS A 233 2.98 0.09 13.49
N ALA A 234 2.45 1.06 12.72
CA ALA A 234 2.33 2.44 13.17
C ALA A 234 1.03 2.66 13.95
N VAL A 235 0.05 1.76 13.83
CA VAL A 235 -1.19 1.79 14.60
C VAL A 235 -0.92 1.21 16.00
N PRO A 236 -1.30 1.91 17.08
CA PRO A 236 -1.12 1.41 18.44
C PRO A 236 -1.77 0.04 18.64
N ASP A 237 -1.09 -0.85 19.34
CA ASP A 237 -1.52 -2.22 19.68
C ASP A 237 -1.75 -3.15 18.47
N ALA A 238 -1.46 -2.71 17.25
CA ALA A 238 -1.61 -3.54 16.05
C ALA A 238 -0.51 -4.59 15.92
N CYS A 239 0.65 -4.38 16.55
CA CYS A 239 1.80 -5.30 16.51
C CYS A 239 2.29 -5.62 17.94
N VAL A 240 2.77 -6.85 18.16
CA VAL A 240 3.24 -7.30 19.49
C VAL A 240 4.40 -6.45 20.02
N ASP A 241 5.35 -6.11 19.14
CA ASP A 241 6.47 -5.22 19.46
C ASP A 241 6.63 -4.22 18.31
N GLU A 242 5.89 -3.12 18.40
CA GLU A 242 5.86 -2.08 17.37
C GLU A 242 7.25 -1.50 17.09
N GLN A 243 8.02 -1.25 18.16
CA GLN A 243 9.28 -0.53 18.06
C GLN A 243 10.36 -1.38 17.41
N LEU A 244 10.53 -2.62 17.88
CA LEU A 244 11.44 -3.58 17.27
C LEU A 244 11.03 -3.87 15.83
N THR A 245 9.73 -4.09 15.60
CA THR A 245 9.22 -4.42 14.26
C THR A 245 9.49 -3.29 13.27
N ARG A 246 9.19 -2.03 13.63
CA ARG A 246 9.46 -0.87 12.75
C ARG A 246 10.94 -0.73 12.43
N ASN A 247 11.83 -0.89 13.42
CA ASN A 247 13.27 -0.85 13.20
C ASN A 247 13.75 -1.97 12.27
N VAL A 248 13.28 -3.21 12.47
CA VAL A 248 13.63 -4.35 11.62
C VAL A 248 13.14 -4.15 10.19
N LEU A 249 11.89 -3.73 9.99
CA LEU A 249 11.33 -3.46 8.66
C LEU A 249 12.08 -2.32 7.95
N ALA A 250 12.49 -1.28 8.68
CA ALA A 250 13.31 -0.20 8.12
C ALA A 250 14.69 -0.70 7.66
N LEU A 251 15.36 -1.53 8.46
CA LEU A 251 16.66 -2.13 8.06
C LEU A 251 16.51 -3.07 6.86
N LEU A 252 15.43 -3.85 6.80
CA LEU A 252 15.11 -4.68 5.64
C LEU A 252 14.91 -3.80 4.40
N GLN A 253 14.10 -2.74 4.47
CA GLN A 253 13.92 -1.81 3.35
C GLN A 253 15.24 -1.18 2.88
N LEU A 254 16.10 -0.74 3.80
CA LEU A 254 17.41 -0.19 3.46
C LEU A 254 18.31 -1.23 2.74
N SER A 255 18.23 -2.49 3.16
CA SER A 255 19.05 -3.55 2.57
C SER A 255 18.73 -3.84 1.10
N ILE A 256 17.51 -3.55 0.64
CA ILE A 256 17.12 -3.69 -0.77
C ILE A 256 17.97 -2.76 -1.66
N TYR A 257 18.36 -1.59 -1.16
CA TYR A 257 19.03 -0.55 -1.95
C TYR A 257 20.56 -0.62 -1.91
N LYS A 258 21.15 -1.73 -1.41
CA LYS A 258 22.61 -1.95 -1.35
C LYS A 258 23.39 -0.77 -0.76
N THR A 259 22.91 -0.17 0.33
CA THR A 259 23.72 0.78 1.09
C THR A 259 24.54 -0.01 2.11
N GLY A 260 25.87 0.14 2.04
CA GLY A 260 26.77 -0.43 3.04
C GLY A 260 26.28 -0.09 4.44
N THR A 261 26.06 -1.09 5.27
CA THR A 261 25.29 -1.06 6.52
C THR A 261 25.88 -0.19 7.63
N SER A 262 26.96 0.54 7.38
CA SER A 262 27.68 1.31 8.39
C SER A 262 27.01 2.62 8.83
N ALA A 263 25.87 3.00 8.24
CA ALA A 263 25.08 4.17 8.65
C ALA A 263 23.61 3.83 9.01
N ALA A 264 23.22 2.55 8.94
CA ALA A 264 21.81 2.17 9.12
C ALA A 264 21.34 2.27 10.59
N ALA A 265 22.25 2.13 11.54
CA ALA A 265 21.96 2.24 12.97
C ALA A 265 21.55 3.65 13.41
N ASP A 266 22.00 4.68 12.69
CA ASP A 266 21.70 6.09 12.99
C ASP A 266 20.23 6.45 12.72
N TYR A 267 19.54 5.65 11.88
CA TYR A 267 18.13 5.83 11.55
C TYR A 267 17.20 5.02 12.46
N LEU A 268 17.75 4.19 13.35
CA LEU A 268 16.95 3.39 14.28
C LEU A 268 16.54 4.21 15.49
N THR A 269 15.31 4.00 15.91
CA THR A 269 14.72 4.67 17.07
C THR A 269 14.81 3.78 18.30
N GLY A 270 14.86 4.36 19.50
CA GLY A 270 14.95 3.61 20.76
C GLY A 270 16.35 3.52 21.36
N ALA A 271 16.47 2.78 22.46
CA ALA A 271 17.71 2.65 23.21
C ALA A 271 18.73 1.74 22.51
N GLU A 272 20.02 1.87 22.85
CA GLU A 272 21.10 0.98 22.36
C GLU A 272 20.78 -0.54 22.36
N PRO A 273 20.22 -1.13 23.44
CA PRO A 273 19.86 -2.55 23.41
C PRO A 273 18.79 -2.88 22.35
N GLU A 274 17.77 -2.05 22.20
CA GLU A 274 16.68 -2.24 21.21
C GLU A 274 17.21 -2.12 19.78
N ARG A 275 18.11 -1.15 19.53
CA ARG A 275 18.78 -0.99 18.23
C ARG A 275 19.64 -2.20 17.89
N ARG A 276 20.39 -2.73 18.85
CA ARG A 276 21.21 -3.94 18.67
C ARG A 276 20.35 -5.16 18.38
N GLU A 277 19.25 -5.34 19.10
CA GLU A 277 18.30 -6.41 18.87
C GLU A 277 17.68 -6.34 17.48
N ALA A 278 17.29 -5.15 17.02
CA ALA A 278 16.77 -4.95 15.67
C ALA A 278 17.79 -5.34 14.58
N ILE A 279 19.06 -4.99 14.76
CA ILE A 279 20.15 -5.37 13.84
C ILE A 279 20.30 -6.89 13.78
N GLU A 280 20.36 -7.55 14.95
CA GLU A 280 20.50 -9.00 15.04
C GLU A 280 19.30 -9.74 14.45
N ARG A 281 18.07 -9.29 14.77
CA ARG A 281 16.84 -9.88 14.23
C ARG A 281 16.74 -9.68 12.72
N THR A 282 17.14 -8.52 12.20
CA THR A 282 17.23 -8.26 10.76
C THR A 282 18.20 -9.21 10.09
N ALA A 283 19.40 -9.39 10.64
CA ALA A 283 20.41 -10.30 10.08
C ALA A 283 19.86 -11.73 9.98
N ARG A 284 19.23 -12.23 11.05
CA ARG A 284 18.56 -13.54 11.06
C ARG A 284 17.47 -13.66 10.01
N LEU A 285 16.58 -12.65 9.91
CA LEU A 285 15.51 -12.65 8.92
C LEU A 285 16.05 -12.64 7.50
N ARG A 286 17.06 -11.84 7.19
CA ARG A 286 17.68 -11.82 5.85
C ARG A 286 18.22 -13.18 5.46
N THR A 287 18.88 -13.88 6.39
CA THR A 287 19.32 -15.26 6.17
C THR A 287 18.15 -16.21 5.93
N ALA A 288 17.10 -16.13 6.76
CA ALA A 288 15.91 -16.98 6.61
C ALA A 288 15.16 -16.75 5.28
N LEU A 289 15.13 -15.50 4.81
CA LEU A 289 14.45 -15.08 3.58
C LEU A 289 15.33 -15.20 2.32
N ASN A 290 16.61 -15.60 2.46
CA ASN A 290 17.60 -15.60 1.37
C ASN A 290 17.79 -14.24 0.68
N TRP A 291 17.72 -13.15 1.43
CA TRP A 291 17.96 -11.82 0.87
C TRP A 291 19.45 -11.60 0.58
N PRO A 292 19.78 -10.79 -0.44
CA PRO A 292 21.17 -10.43 -0.70
C PRO A 292 21.79 -9.79 0.55
N PRO A 293 23.10 -9.98 0.82
CA PRO A 293 23.83 -9.42 1.96
C PRO A 293 24.06 -7.90 1.86
#